data_AF-A0A699Z1G9-F1
#
_entry.id   AF-A0A699Z1G9-F1
#
_cell.length_a   1.000
_cell.length_b   1.000
_cell.length_c   1.000
_cell.angle_alpha   90.00
_cell.angle_beta   90.00
_cell.angle_gamma   90.00
#
_symmetry.space_group_name_H-M   'P 1'
#
loop_
_entity.id
_entity.type
_entity.pdbx_description
1 polymer ?
#
loop_
_entity_poly.entity_id
_entity_poly.type
_entity_poly.pdbx_seq_one_letter_code
_entity_poly.pdbx_strand_id
1 'polypeptide(L)'
;ADLVLSAPEQAQAVPAPGSTGGVQAAVLDLQEHLEHTLLNVFVEALFEVDVNTFPCKAVAAAMNLTLEEANERLKAYNAVAEAQQLLGHVFAQLADVVISRRPAPPSNLNMWACLSRLKDPRTGQLMDRDALVPEIGALMMAGFDTGSHTIAWCLFALATHPEHQAAVRQELVEAGLLQGDAQLARPPGFEDLSHLTTLNCVIDETMRMYPVAATASVRWLDRDTNPCLNFQRNGESKQRPVELCSWTDLKALPHVGKEYQQRYKLVNDRLPK
;
A
#
# COMPACT_ATOMS: atom_id res chain seq x y z
N ALA A 1 -4.32 28.22 20.23
CA ALA A 1 -2.93 28.69 20.14
C ALA A 1 -2.40 28.11 18.85
N ASP A 2 -2.22 28.95 17.85
CA ASP A 2 -1.97 28.55 16.46
C ASP A 2 -0.61 27.86 16.34
N LEU A 3 -0.63 26.57 16.00
CA LEU A 3 0.55 25.77 15.70
C LEU A 3 0.93 26.00 14.22
N VAL A 4 1.78 26.99 13.99
CA VAL A 4 2.49 27.18 12.73
C VAL A 4 3.61 26.14 12.69
N LEU A 5 3.39 25.05 11.94
CA LEU A 5 4.46 24.13 11.56
C LEU A 5 5.27 24.83 10.45
N SER A 6 6.44 25.34 10.81
CA SER A 6 7.41 25.91 9.88
C SER A 6 7.88 24.82 8.91
N ALA A 7 7.60 25.02 7.62
CA ALA A 7 8.10 24.20 6.52
C ALA A 7 9.64 24.15 6.52
N PRO A 8 10.26 23.03 6.10
CA PRO A 8 11.70 23.00 5.91
C PRO A 8 12.11 23.99 4.80
N GLU A 9 13.24 24.67 4.99
CA GLU A 9 13.82 25.61 4.03
C GLU A 9 13.81 25.04 2.62
N GLN A 10 13.18 25.76 1.68
CA GLN A 10 13.26 25.46 0.26
C GLN A 10 14.73 25.41 -0.16
N ALA A 11 15.21 24.24 -0.54
CA ALA A 11 16.52 24.09 -1.16
C ALA A 11 16.56 24.94 -2.44
N GLN A 12 17.35 26.01 -2.41
CA GLN A 12 17.56 26.87 -3.58
C GLN A 12 18.21 26.06 -4.70
N ALA A 13 17.53 25.98 -5.85
CA ALA A 13 18.07 25.36 -7.05
C ALA A 13 19.32 26.11 -7.54
N VAL A 14 20.45 25.41 -7.65
CA VAL A 14 21.66 25.91 -8.31
C VAL A 14 21.45 25.82 -9.83
N PRO A 15 21.49 26.93 -10.58
CA PRO A 15 21.26 26.88 -12.03
C PRO A 15 22.50 26.34 -12.75
N ALA A 16 22.31 25.35 -13.61
CA ALA A 16 23.34 24.90 -14.55
C ALA A 16 23.60 25.98 -15.62
N PRO A 17 24.86 26.27 -15.98
CA PRO A 17 25.14 27.30 -16.96
C PRO A 17 24.95 26.78 -18.38
N GLY A 18 23.96 27.33 -19.08
CA GLY A 18 23.85 27.28 -20.54
C GLY A 18 22.83 26.28 -21.10
N SER A 19 21.57 26.70 -21.23
CA SER A 19 20.70 26.19 -22.29
C SER A 19 19.70 27.26 -22.73
N THR A 20 19.83 27.66 -23.99
CA THR A 20 18.85 28.48 -24.71
C THR A 20 17.65 27.60 -25.05
N GLY A 21 16.47 27.96 -24.53
CA GLY A 21 15.20 27.27 -24.82
C GLY A 21 14.91 26.06 -23.92
N GLY A 22 15.10 26.18 -22.61
CA GLY A 22 14.97 25.06 -21.68
C GLY A 22 13.59 24.96 -21.04
N VAL A 23 13.02 23.75 -21.05
CA VAL A 23 12.06 23.32 -20.01
C VAL A 23 12.69 23.65 -18.66
N GLN A 24 12.02 24.46 -17.84
CA GLN A 24 12.52 24.80 -16.51
C GLN A 24 12.63 23.51 -15.70
N ALA A 25 13.87 23.07 -15.43
CA ALA A 25 14.11 21.94 -14.55
C ALA A 25 13.71 22.34 -13.12
N ALA A 26 12.63 21.76 -12.62
CA ALA A 26 12.20 21.91 -11.24
C ALA A 26 12.61 20.66 -10.44
N VAL A 27 13.13 20.87 -9.23
CA VAL A 27 13.34 19.79 -8.25
C VAL A 27 12.01 19.58 -7.53
N LEU A 28 11.52 18.35 -7.51
CA LEU A 28 10.25 17.98 -6.87
C LEU A 28 10.53 16.95 -5.77
N ASP A 29 9.93 17.17 -4.59
CA ASP A 29 9.76 16.09 -3.62
C ASP A 29 8.68 15.15 -4.13
N LEU A 30 9.10 13.97 -4.60
CA LEU A 30 8.22 13.00 -5.23
C LEU A 30 7.23 12.40 -4.24
N GLN A 31 7.61 12.21 -2.98
CA GLN A 31 6.82 11.44 -2.03
C GLN A 31 5.55 12.20 -1.63
N GLU A 32 5.71 13.43 -1.12
CA GLU A 32 4.57 14.26 -0.71
C GLU A 32 3.63 14.52 -1.89
N HIS A 33 4.19 14.75 -3.08
CA HIS A 33 3.41 15.00 -4.28
C HIS A 33 2.59 13.77 -4.72
N LEU A 34 3.19 12.57 -4.68
CA LEU A 34 2.52 11.33 -5.07
C LEU A 34 1.48 10.88 -4.07
N GLU A 35 1.74 11.00 -2.77
CA GLU A 35 0.76 10.69 -1.72
C GLU A 35 -0.49 11.56 -1.86
N HIS A 36 -0.29 12.88 -2.02
CA HIS A 36 -1.41 13.80 -2.23
C HIS A 36 -2.17 13.49 -3.53
N THR A 37 -1.46 13.21 -4.62
CA THR A 37 -2.07 12.91 -5.92
C THR A 37 -2.86 11.61 -5.89
N LEU A 38 -2.32 10.54 -5.32
CA LEU A 38 -3.03 9.27 -5.22
C LEU A 38 -4.19 9.34 -4.23
N LEU A 39 -4.08 10.09 -3.14
CA LEU A 39 -5.20 10.27 -2.24
C LEU A 39 -6.36 10.99 -2.92
N ASN A 40 -6.08 11.98 -3.78
CA ASN A 40 -7.10 12.61 -4.62
C ASN A 40 -7.77 11.60 -5.55
N VAL A 41 -6.97 10.81 -6.29
CA VAL A 41 -7.50 9.75 -7.17
C VAL A 41 -8.36 8.75 -6.37
N PHE A 42 -7.91 8.37 -5.18
CA PHE A 42 -8.62 7.42 -4.32
C PHE A 42 -9.97 7.97 -3.87
N VAL A 43 -10.00 9.21 -3.38
CA VAL A 43 -11.23 9.87 -2.88
C VAL A 43 -12.20 10.17 -4.01
N GLU A 44 -11.72 10.66 -5.15
CA GLU A 44 -12.56 11.01 -6.30
C GLU A 44 -13.07 9.75 -7.01
N ALA A 45 -12.18 8.84 -7.39
CA ALA A 45 -12.54 7.69 -8.22
C ALA A 45 -13.26 6.59 -7.42
N LEU A 46 -12.89 6.36 -6.17
CA LEU A 46 -13.45 5.25 -5.39
C LEU A 46 -14.63 5.66 -4.50
N PHE A 47 -14.62 6.89 -3.99
CA PHE A 47 -15.68 7.40 -3.11
C PHE A 47 -16.61 8.42 -3.79
N GLU A 48 -16.29 8.91 -4.99
CA GLU A 48 -17.05 9.96 -5.68
C GLU A 48 -17.28 11.17 -4.73
N VAL A 49 -16.20 11.62 -4.10
CA VAL A 49 -16.18 12.77 -3.20
C VAL A 49 -15.32 13.86 -3.84
N ASP A 50 -15.80 15.10 -3.75
CA ASP A 50 -15.06 16.26 -4.26
C ASP A 50 -13.80 16.49 -3.42
N VAL A 51 -12.64 16.31 -4.07
CA VAL A 51 -11.30 16.50 -3.48
C VAL A 51 -11.08 17.91 -2.96
N ASN A 52 -11.79 18.92 -3.47
CA ASN A 52 -11.70 20.29 -2.96
C ASN A 52 -12.36 20.46 -1.59
N THR A 53 -13.26 19.55 -1.22
CA THR A 53 -13.95 19.53 0.07
C THR A 53 -13.34 18.53 1.05
N PHE A 54 -12.41 17.71 0.59
CA PHE A 54 -11.77 16.67 1.38
C PHE A 54 -10.35 17.09 1.79
N PRO A 55 -9.96 16.98 3.06
CA PRO A 55 -8.67 17.50 3.54
C PRO A 55 -7.51 16.54 3.22
N CYS A 56 -7.26 16.23 1.93
CA CYS A 56 -6.28 15.23 1.48
C CYS A 56 -4.89 15.42 2.10
N LYS A 57 -4.35 16.65 2.07
CA LYS A 57 -3.03 16.94 2.67
C LYS A 57 -2.95 16.61 4.16
N ALA A 58 -3.98 16.99 4.91
CA ALA A 58 -4.02 16.75 6.36
C ALA A 58 -4.17 15.26 6.68
N VAL A 59 -4.94 14.53 5.85
CA VAL A 59 -5.09 13.08 5.96
C VAL A 59 -3.77 12.37 5.68
N ALA A 60 -3.08 12.67 4.57
CA ALA A 60 -1.79 12.08 4.25
C ALA A 60 -0.76 12.31 5.37
N ALA A 61 -0.63 13.57 5.84
CA ALA A 61 0.28 13.91 6.94
C ALA A 61 -0.07 13.18 8.25
N ALA A 62 -1.36 13.10 8.61
CA ALA A 62 -1.80 12.38 9.79
C ALA A 62 -1.51 10.88 9.69
N MET A 63 -1.63 10.30 8.49
CA MET A 63 -1.36 8.87 8.28
C MET A 63 0.12 8.55 8.39
N ASN A 64 0.99 9.35 7.78
CA ASN A 64 2.44 9.18 7.91
C ASN A 64 2.85 9.26 9.39
N LEU A 65 2.33 10.24 10.14
CA LEU A 65 2.61 10.34 11.57
C LEU A 65 2.16 9.08 12.35
N THR A 66 1.00 8.52 12.02
CA THR A 66 0.52 7.28 12.67
C THR A 66 1.33 6.04 12.29
N LEU A 67 1.83 5.96 11.05
CA LEU A 67 2.63 4.84 10.57
C LEU A 67 4.08 4.90 11.07
N GLU A 68 4.67 6.10 11.16
CA GLU A 68 6.01 6.31 11.74
C GLU A 68 6.06 5.87 13.21
N GLU A 69 5.03 6.20 14.01
CA GLU A 69 4.92 5.71 15.38
C GLU A 69 4.82 4.18 15.44
N ALA A 70 4.04 3.58 14.54
CA ALA A 70 3.89 2.13 14.45
C ALA A 70 5.21 1.42 14.08
N ASN A 71 6.08 2.10 13.31
CA ASN A 71 7.33 1.53 12.81
C ASN A 71 8.53 1.74 13.76
N GLU A 72 8.67 2.88 14.47
CA GLU A 72 9.96 3.20 15.14
C GLU A 72 9.93 3.93 16.51
N ARG A 73 9.02 3.65 17.45
CA ARG A 73 9.15 4.16 18.85
C ARG A 73 9.20 5.69 18.95
N LEU A 74 8.19 6.39 18.42
CA LEU A 74 8.03 7.82 18.74
C LEU A 74 7.50 7.97 20.19
N LYS A 75 7.76 9.12 20.82
CA LYS A 75 7.17 9.52 22.12
C LYS A 75 6.21 10.69 21.93
N ALA A 76 5.58 10.76 20.75
CA ALA A 76 4.73 11.87 20.34
C ALA A 76 3.24 11.54 20.54
N TYR A 77 2.90 10.93 21.68
CA TYR A 77 1.56 10.40 21.97
C TYR A 77 0.41 11.39 21.70
N ASN A 78 0.61 12.68 22.00
CA ASN A 78 -0.41 13.70 21.77
C ASN A 78 -0.63 13.97 20.28
N ALA A 79 0.45 14.10 19.50
CA ALA A 79 0.36 14.35 18.06
C ALA A 79 -0.24 13.14 17.32
N VAL A 80 0.12 11.91 17.75
CA VAL A 80 -0.48 10.67 17.24
C VAL A 80 -1.96 10.60 17.60
N ALA A 81 -2.35 10.98 18.81
CA ALA A 81 -3.76 11.00 19.20
C ALA A 81 -4.57 12.04 18.40
N GLU A 82 -4.01 13.23 18.15
CA GLU A 82 -4.63 14.25 17.30
C GLU A 82 -4.79 13.75 15.85
N ALA A 83 -3.75 13.11 15.30
CA ALA A 83 -3.81 12.49 13.98
C ALA A 83 -4.89 11.38 13.91
N GLN A 84 -4.94 10.49 14.90
CA GLN A 84 -5.96 9.45 14.98
C GLN A 84 -7.38 10.02 15.09
N GLN A 85 -7.57 11.11 15.83
CA GLN A 85 -8.86 11.81 15.90
C GLN A 85 -9.25 12.42 14.56
N LEU A 86 -8.31 13.09 13.86
CA LEU A 86 -8.57 13.63 12.54
C LEU A 86 -8.98 12.52 11.56
N LEU A 87 -8.22 11.42 11.50
CA LEU A 87 -8.52 10.28 10.64
C LEU A 87 -9.87 9.64 10.98
N GLY A 88 -10.15 9.45 12.27
CA GLY A 88 -11.45 8.96 12.73
C GLY A 88 -12.62 9.83 12.27
N HIS A 89 -12.50 11.16 12.38
CA HIS A 89 -13.54 12.08 11.89
C HIS A 89 -13.72 11.99 10.37
N VAL A 90 -12.62 11.94 9.60
CA VAL A 90 -12.66 11.87 8.14
C VAL A 90 -13.28 10.56 7.66
N PHE A 91 -12.87 9.42 8.22
CA PHE A 91 -13.44 8.12 7.85
C PHE A 91 -14.91 8.00 8.24
N ALA A 92 -15.30 8.66 9.34
CA ALA A 92 -16.70 8.76 9.76
C ALA A 92 -17.55 9.59 8.79
N GLN A 93 -17.02 10.68 8.25
CA GLN A 93 -17.68 11.44 7.18
C GLN A 93 -17.86 10.60 5.91
N LEU A 94 -16.85 9.83 5.52
CA LEU A 94 -16.97 8.92 4.37
C LEU A 94 -17.99 7.80 4.63
N ALA A 95 -18.07 7.27 5.84
CA ALA A 95 -19.11 6.31 6.23
C ALA A 95 -20.51 6.92 6.11
N ASP A 96 -20.69 8.18 6.52
CA ASP A 96 -21.96 8.91 6.38
C ASP A 96 -22.33 9.12 4.90
N VAL A 97 -21.35 9.41 4.04
CA VAL A 97 -21.54 9.48 2.59
C VAL A 97 -21.99 8.12 2.03
N VAL A 98 -21.34 7.02 2.43
CA VAL A 98 -21.72 5.66 2.00
C VAL A 98 -23.15 5.31 2.43
N ILE A 99 -23.53 5.63 3.67
CA ILE A 99 -24.86 5.33 4.21
C ILE A 99 -25.94 6.17 3.53
N SER A 100 -25.70 7.47 3.36
CA SER A 100 -26.68 8.40 2.78
C SER A 100 -27.00 8.10 1.30
N ARG A 101 -26.10 7.43 0.59
CA ARG A 101 -26.27 7.05 -0.82
C ARG A 101 -26.87 5.65 -1.03
N ARG A 102 -27.32 4.97 0.04
CA ARG A 102 -27.97 3.65 -0.07
C ARG A 102 -29.37 3.75 -0.68
N PRO A 103 -29.81 2.75 -1.49
CA PRO A 103 -29.04 1.62 -2.00
C PRO A 103 -28.24 1.99 -3.26
N ALA A 104 -26.99 1.54 -3.36
CA ALA A 104 -26.21 1.73 -4.58
C ALA A 104 -26.66 0.78 -5.71
N PRO A 105 -26.69 1.25 -6.98
CA PRO A 105 -26.95 0.39 -8.14
C PRO A 105 -25.99 -0.82 -8.19
N PRO A 106 -26.45 -2.05 -8.49
CA PRO A 106 -25.57 -3.22 -8.56
C PRO A 106 -24.47 -3.12 -9.62
N SER A 107 -24.68 -2.32 -10.66
CA SER A 107 -23.70 -2.05 -11.71
C SER A 107 -22.58 -1.10 -11.28
N ASN A 108 -22.76 -0.33 -10.19
CA ASN A 108 -21.71 0.54 -9.68
C ASN A 108 -20.74 -0.28 -8.81
N LEU A 109 -19.50 -0.42 -9.29
CA LEU A 109 -18.41 -1.17 -8.66
C LEU A 109 -17.43 -0.27 -7.89
N ASN A 110 -17.69 1.04 -7.82
CA ASN A 110 -16.88 1.95 -7.01
C ASN A 110 -16.96 1.56 -5.52
N MET A 111 -15.92 1.93 -4.77
CA MET A 111 -15.74 1.46 -3.40
C MET A 111 -16.91 1.85 -2.51
N TRP A 112 -17.42 3.09 -2.60
CA TRP A 112 -18.57 3.51 -1.81
C TRP A 112 -19.79 2.62 -2.07
N ALA A 113 -20.02 2.23 -3.32
CA ALA A 113 -21.17 1.43 -3.73
C ALA A 113 -21.03 0.00 -3.19
N CYS A 114 -19.83 -0.58 -3.30
CA CYS A 114 -19.48 -1.87 -2.70
C CYS A 114 -19.67 -1.88 -1.18
N LEU A 115 -19.13 -0.90 -0.47
CA LEU A 115 -19.30 -0.73 0.98
C LEU A 115 -20.75 -0.51 1.39
N SER A 116 -21.54 0.19 0.57
CA SER A 116 -22.97 0.43 0.83
C SER A 116 -23.80 -0.87 0.85
N ARG A 117 -23.32 -1.90 0.13
CA ARG A 117 -23.96 -3.22 -0.02
C ARG A 117 -23.32 -4.28 0.86
N LEU A 118 -22.23 -3.94 1.55
CA LEU A 118 -21.46 -4.89 2.34
C LEU A 118 -22.30 -5.36 3.53
N LYS A 119 -22.42 -6.68 3.65
CA LYS A 119 -23.17 -7.35 4.71
C LYS A 119 -22.22 -8.09 5.63
N ASP A 120 -22.49 -8.01 6.92
CA ASP A 120 -21.82 -8.87 7.90
C ASP A 120 -22.21 -10.34 7.63
N PRO A 121 -21.25 -11.24 7.37
CA PRO A 121 -21.54 -12.64 7.07
C PRO A 121 -22.17 -13.40 8.25
N ARG A 122 -22.02 -12.92 9.49
CA ARG A 122 -22.59 -13.56 10.67
C ARG A 122 -24.06 -13.23 10.87
N THR A 123 -24.44 -11.99 10.57
CA THR A 123 -25.80 -11.47 10.83
C THR A 123 -26.64 -11.31 9.56
N GLY A 124 -26.01 -11.25 8.39
CA GLY A 124 -26.65 -10.97 7.11
C GLY A 124 -27.13 -9.52 6.95
N GLN A 125 -26.89 -8.66 7.95
CA GLN A 125 -27.28 -7.26 7.97
C GLN A 125 -26.25 -6.41 7.23
N LEU A 126 -26.70 -5.29 6.66
CA LEU A 126 -25.77 -4.28 6.14
C LEU A 126 -24.90 -3.75 7.28
N MET A 127 -23.63 -3.47 6.99
CA MET A 127 -22.75 -2.81 7.95
C MET A 127 -23.33 -1.45 8.35
N ASP A 128 -23.35 -1.19 9.65
CA ASP A 128 -23.72 0.10 10.21
C ASP A 128 -22.52 1.06 10.17
N ARG A 129 -22.71 2.27 10.69
CA ARG A 129 -21.68 3.31 10.70
C ARG A 129 -20.43 2.86 11.46
N ASP A 130 -20.62 2.27 12.63
CA ASP A 130 -19.52 1.87 13.51
C ASP A 130 -18.68 0.74 12.92
N ALA A 131 -19.30 -0.16 12.14
CA ALA A 131 -18.59 -1.17 11.36
C ALA A 131 -17.92 -0.59 10.09
N LEU A 132 -18.53 0.39 9.42
CA LEU A 132 -17.98 0.96 8.18
C LEU A 132 -16.73 1.82 8.39
N VAL A 133 -16.68 2.60 9.48
CA VAL A 133 -15.54 3.49 9.78
C VAL A 133 -14.19 2.77 9.77
N PRO A 134 -13.99 1.66 10.52
CA PRO A 134 -12.71 0.96 10.50
C PRO A 134 -12.39 0.30 9.15
N GLU A 135 -13.40 -0.19 8.42
CA GLU A 135 -13.21 -0.78 7.08
C GLU A 135 -12.75 0.27 6.06
N ILE A 136 -13.37 1.46 6.06
CA ILE A 136 -12.94 2.59 5.23
C ILE A 136 -11.51 3.00 5.58
N GLY A 137 -11.20 3.10 6.87
CA GLY A 137 -9.85 3.42 7.31
C GLY A 137 -8.82 2.42 6.80
N ALA A 138 -9.08 1.11 6.96
CA ALA A 138 -8.20 0.06 6.49
C ALA A 138 -7.97 0.12 4.97
N LEU A 139 -9.03 0.33 4.19
CA LEU A 139 -8.94 0.46 2.72
C LEU A 139 -8.17 1.71 2.29
N MET A 140 -8.38 2.84 2.96
CA MET A 140 -7.62 4.07 2.68
C MET A 140 -6.14 3.86 2.97
N MET A 141 -5.78 3.34 4.16
CA MET A 141 -4.37 3.07 4.51
C MET A 141 -3.71 2.12 3.53
N ALA A 142 -4.35 1.00 3.20
CA ALA A 142 -3.76 0.02 2.31
C ALA A 142 -3.59 0.55 0.88
N GLY A 143 -4.53 1.37 0.41
CA GLY A 143 -4.65 1.74 -1.00
C GLY A 143 -3.70 2.82 -1.49
N PHE A 144 -3.68 4.00 -0.87
CA PHE A 144 -2.88 5.11 -1.42
C PHE A 144 -1.42 5.04 -0.99
N ASP A 145 -1.13 4.61 0.25
CA ASP A 145 0.23 4.66 0.80
C ASP A 145 1.16 3.70 0.04
N THR A 146 0.76 2.44 -0.07
CA THR A 146 1.52 1.43 -0.82
C THR A 146 1.65 1.77 -2.31
N GLY A 147 0.58 2.33 -2.89
CA GLY A 147 0.57 2.79 -4.28
C GLY A 147 1.55 3.94 -4.52
N SER A 148 1.59 4.94 -3.62
CA SER A 148 2.39 6.15 -3.79
C SER A 148 3.88 5.82 -3.76
N HIS A 149 4.28 5.00 -2.78
CA HIS A 149 5.63 4.47 -2.67
C HIS A 149 6.02 3.63 -3.90
N THR A 150 5.11 2.79 -4.41
CA THR A 150 5.39 1.98 -5.61
C THR A 150 5.63 2.87 -6.83
N ILE A 151 4.81 3.90 -7.03
CA ILE A 151 4.99 4.86 -8.13
C ILE A 151 6.30 5.65 -7.96
N ALA A 152 6.64 6.06 -6.74
CA ALA A 152 7.90 6.75 -6.44
C ALA A 152 9.10 5.90 -6.86
N TRP A 153 9.09 4.61 -6.52
CA TRP A 153 10.13 3.67 -6.94
C TRP A 153 10.16 3.45 -8.46
N CYS A 154 9.00 3.39 -9.13
CA CYS A 154 8.94 3.28 -10.59
C CYS A 154 9.58 4.51 -11.26
N LEU A 155 9.26 5.71 -10.79
CA LEU A 155 9.83 6.95 -11.31
C LEU A 155 11.34 7.03 -11.06
N PHE A 156 11.79 6.62 -9.87
CA PHE A 156 13.22 6.51 -9.56
C PHE A 156 13.93 5.50 -10.49
N ALA A 157 13.34 4.32 -10.70
CA ALA A 157 13.90 3.29 -11.59
C ALA A 157 14.01 3.79 -13.03
N LEU A 158 12.97 4.47 -13.54
CA LEU A 158 12.97 5.06 -14.88
C LEU A 158 13.99 6.20 -15.02
N ALA A 159 14.09 7.08 -14.02
CA ALA A 159 15.05 8.19 -14.02
C ALA A 159 16.50 7.72 -14.00
N THR A 160 16.77 6.55 -13.40
CA THR A 160 18.09 5.92 -13.35
C THR A 160 18.40 5.02 -14.55
N HIS A 161 17.41 4.70 -15.38
CA HIS A 161 17.54 3.86 -16.58
C HIS A 161 16.87 4.52 -17.80
N PRO A 162 17.52 5.54 -18.41
CA PRO A 162 16.95 6.32 -19.51
C PRO A 162 16.51 5.49 -20.73
N GLU A 163 17.15 4.36 -20.98
CA GLU A 163 16.80 3.41 -22.03
C GLU A 163 15.39 2.82 -21.83
N HIS A 164 15.02 2.50 -20.59
CA HIS A 164 13.70 1.98 -20.26
C HIS A 164 12.66 3.10 -20.22
N GLN A 165 13.04 4.30 -19.78
CA GLN A 165 12.20 5.50 -19.89
C GLN A 165 11.84 5.81 -21.35
N ALA A 166 12.83 5.74 -22.26
CA ALA A 166 12.61 5.94 -23.68
C ALA A 166 11.70 4.86 -24.29
N ALA A 167 11.89 3.59 -23.89
CA ALA A 167 11.06 2.48 -24.34
C ALA A 167 9.59 2.62 -23.89
N VAL A 168 9.34 2.95 -22.62
CA VAL A 168 7.98 3.22 -22.12
C VAL A 168 7.36 4.39 -22.87
N ARG A 169 8.11 5.47 -23.10
CA ARG A 169 7.63 6.62 -23.85
C ARG A 169 7.23 6.24 -25.28
N GLN A 170 8.04 5.42 -25.95
CA GLN A 170 7.74 4.92 -27.29
C GLN A 170 6.46 4.08 -27.29
N GLU A 171 6.32 3.15 -26.33
CA GLU A 171 5.11 2.32 -26.17
C GLU A 171 3.86 3.20 -25.99
N LEU A 172 3.92 4.26 -25.17
CA LEU A 172 2.81 5.18 -24.98
C LEU A 172 2.45 5.98 -26.25
N VAL A 173 3.43 6.31 -27.09
CA VAL A 173 3.20 6.97 -28.39
C VAL A 173 2.56 5.98 -29.38
N GLU A 174 3.06 4.75 -29.45
CA GLU A 174 2.53 3.70 -30.32
C GLU A 174 1.10 3.29 -29.93
N ALA A 175 0.78 3.30 -28.64
CA ALA A 175 -0.57 3.13 -28.12
C ALA A 175 -1.50 4.34 -28.37
N GLY A 176 -0.97 5.44 -28.92
CA GLY A 176 -1.71 6.68 -29.16
C GLY A 176 -2.16 7.38 -27.87
N LEU A 177 -1.44 7.16 -26.77
CA LEU A 177 -1.70 7.80 -25.48
C LEU A 177 -0.89 9.09 -25.30
N LEU A 178 0.29 9.17 -25.90
CA LEU A 178 1.18 10.32 -25.80
C LEU A 178 1.41 10.97 -27.18
N GLN A 179 1.42 12.30 -27.21
CA GLN A 179 1.79 13.13 -28.36
C GLN A 179 2.74 14.26 -27.95
N GLY A 180 3.57 14.71 -28.89
CA GLY A 180 4.56 15.76 -28.63
C GLY A 180 5.57 15.34 -27.55
N ASP A 181 5.97 16.29 -26.70
CA ASP A 181 7.00 16.06 -25.67
C ASP A 181 6.46 15.42 -24.38
N ALA A 182 5.23 15.77 -23.95
CA ALA A 182 4.64 15.28 -22.71
C ALA A 182 3.10 15.45 -22.64
N GLN A 183 2.39 15.49 -23.79
CA GLN A 183 0.95 15.71 -23.80
C GLN A 183 0.19 14.41 -24.02
N LEU A 184 -0.87 14.19 -23.24
CA LEU A 184 -1.81 13.10 -23.52
C LEU A 184 -2.53 13.38 -24.84
N ALA A 185 -2.53 12.40 -25.74
CA ALA A 185 -3.30 12.47 -26.99
C ALA A 185 -4.80 12.23 -26.72
N ARG A 186 -5.10 11.37 -25.74
CA ARG A 186 -6.45 11.13 -25.20
C ARG A 186 -6.36 10.60 -23.77
N PRO A 187 -7.48 10.60 -23.01
CA PRO A 187 -7.54 9.88 -21.75
C PRO A 187 -7.28 8.37 -21.93
N PRO A 188 -6.45 7.75 -21.07
CA PRO A 188 -6.25 6.31 -21.08
C PRO A 188 -7.51 5.57 -20.60
N GLY A 189 -7.83 4.45 -21.25
CA GLY A 189 -8.90 3.52 -20.90
C GLY A 189 -8.37 2.24 -20.28
N PHE A 190 -9.28 1.39 -19.77
CA PHE A 190 -8.90 0.11 -19.16
C PHE A 190 -8.33 -0.88 -20.18
N GLU A 191 -8.81 -0.82 -21.42
CA GLU A 191 -8.36 -1.63 -22.55
C GLU A 191 -6.88 -1.40 -22.87
N ASP A 192 -6.39 -0.18 -22.68
CA ASP A 192 -5.00 0.20 -22.97
C ASP A 192 -4.02 -0.55 -22.09
N LEU A 193 -4.38 -0.81 -20.83
CA LEU A 193 -3.51 -1.43 -19.83
C LEU A 193 -2.97 -2.79 -20.28
N SER A 194 -3.76 -3.55 -21.06
CA SER A 194 -3.37 -4.85 -21.58
C SER A 194 -2.32 -4.77 -22.70
N HIS A 195 -2.13 -3.59 -23.29
CA HIS A 195 -1.20 -3.34 -24.38
C HIS A 195 0.10 -2.67 -23.93
N LEU A 196 0.15 -2.12 -22.71
CA LEU A 196 1.33 -1.44 -22.15
C LEU A 196 2.31 -2.42 -21.50
N THR A 197 2.85 -3.33 -22.31
CA THR A 197 3.71 -4.44 -21.84
C THR A 197 4.97 -3.94 -21.14
N THR A 198 5.64 -2.95 -21.72
CA THR A 198 6.89 -2.37 -21.22
C THR A 198 6.65 -1.65 -19.90
N LEU A 199 5.59 -0.85 -19.82
CA LEU A 199 5.20 -0.19 -18.57
C LEU A 199 4.88 -1.22 -17.47
N ASN A 200 4.12 -2.27 -17.80
CA ASN A 200 3.82 -3.35 -16.86
C ASN A 200 5.09 -4.05 -16.36
N CYS A 201 6.05 -4.35 -17.26
CA CYS A 201 7.34 -4.93 -16.87
C CYS A 201 8.14 -4.00 -15.94
N VAL A 202 8.11 -2.68 -16.16
CA VAL A 202 8.77 -1.72 -15.25
C VAL A 202 8.13 -1.75 -13.87
N ILE A 203 6.80 -1.78 -13.78
CA ILE A 203 6.07 -1.86 -12.51
C ILE A 203 6.42 -3.17 -11.79
N ASP A 204 6.34 -4.31 -12.49
CA ASP A 204 6.63 -5.63 -11.93
C ASP A 204 8.07 -5.72 -11.41
N GLU A 205 9.04 -5.26 -12.19
CA GLU A 205 10.45 -5.29 -11.81
C GLU A 205 10.76 -4.33 -10.66
N THR A 206 10.09 -3.17 -10.63
CA THR A 206 10.16 -2.25 -9.50
C THR A 206 9.62 -2.91 -8.23
N MET A 207 8.47 -3.56 -8.28
CA MET A 207 7.91 -4.27 -7.11
C MET A 207 8.77 -5.47 -6.68
N ARG A 208 9.49 -6.10 -7.61
CA ARG A 208 10.46 -7.17 -7.30
C ARG A 208 11.70 -6.64 -6.56
N MET A 209 12.19 -5.47 -6.96
CA MET A 209 13.41 -4.86 -6.40
C MET A 209 13.15 -4.01 -5.15
N TYR A 210 12.03 -3.30 -5.12
CA TYR A 210 11.62 -2.36 -4.08
C TYR A 210 10.22 -2.71 -3.52
N PRO A 211 10.06 -3.89 -2.91
CA PRO A 211 8.76 -4.30 -2.35
C PRO A 211 8.37 -3.42 -1.16
N VAL A 212 7.34 -2.59 -1.33
CA VAL A 212 6.85 -1.64 -0.31
C VAL A 212 6.32 -2.31 0.97
N ALA A 213 5.92 -3.58 0.90
CA ALA A 213 5.34 -4.32 2.02
C ALA A 213 6.10 -5.62 2.34
N ALA A 214 7.42 -5.65 2.13
CA ALA A 214 8.26 -6.85 2.29
C ALA A 214 8.15 -7.52 3.67
N THR A 215 7.88 -6.75 4.72
CA THR A 215 7.83 -7.21 6.12
C THR A 215 6.40 -7.32 6.67
N ALA A 216 5.37 -6.98 5.90
CA ALA A 216 3.99 -6.91 6.41
C ALA A 216 3.38 -8.28 6.76
N SER A 217 4.00 -9.39 6.34
CA SER A 217 3.51 -10.75 6.58
C SER A 217 4.02 -11.35 7.89
N VAL A 218 3.80 -10.67 9.02
CA VAL A 218 4.07 -11.25 10.36
C VAL A 218 2.86 -12.05 10.82
N ARG A 219 3.09 -13.18 11.50
CA ARG A 219 2.05 -14.00 12.12
C ARG A 219 2.45 -14.34 13.55
N TRP A 220 1.51 -14.16 14.47
CA TRP A 220 1.62 -14.70 15.83
C TRP A 220 1.20 -16.17 15.80
N LEU A 221 2.02 -17.03 16.38
CA LEU A 221 1.68 -18.43 16.54
C LEU A 221 0.83 -18.57 17.81
N ASP A 222 -0.39 -19.10 17.66
CA ASP A 222 -1.30 -19.37 18.78
C ASP A 222 -1.00 -20.71 19.47
N ARG A 223 -0.11 -21.51 18.87
CA ARG A 223 0.37 -22.81 19.36
C ARG A 223 1.72 -23.16 18.74
N ASP A 224 2.44 -24.07 19.38
CA ASP A 224 3.67 -24.64 18.85
C ASP A 224 3.43 -25.20 17.45
N THR A 225 4.14 -24.64 16.46
CA THR A 225 3.97 -24.97 15.05
C THR A 225 5.31 -25.44 14.50
N ASN A 226 5.32 -26.57 13.79
CA ASN A 226 6.51 -27.04 13.09
C ASN A 226 6.63 -26.28 11.73
N PRO A 227 7.61 -25.37 11.56
CA PRO A 227 7.75 -24.59 10.34
C PRO A 227 8.10 -25.45 9.11
N CYS A 228 8.63 -26.66 9.31
CA CYS A 228 9.03 -27.55 8.22
C CYS A 228 7.85 -28.13 7.42
N LEU A 229 6.62 -28.09 7.95
CA LEU A 229 5.45 -28.62 7.23
C LEU A 229 4.82 -27.60 6.27
N ASN A 230 4.97 -26.30 6.53
CA ASN A 230 4.34 -25.25 5.72
C ASN A 230 5.22 -24.72 4.58
N PHE A 231 6.53 -24.98 4.59
CA PHE A 231 7.43 -24.67 3.47
C PHE A 231 7.61 -25.82 2.48
N GLN A 232 6.93 -26.96 2.68
CA GLN A 232 6.92 -28.08 1.75
C GLN A 232 5.96 -27.82 0.58
N ARG A 233 6.38 -26.92 -0.33
CA ARG A 233 5.85 -26.94 -1.70
C ARG A 233 6.88 -26.90 -2.81
N ASN A 234 8.17 -26.92 -2.48
CA ASN A 234 9.22 -27.27 -3.45
C ASN A 234 10.06 -28.42 -2.88
N GLY A 235 10.07 -29.55 -3.58
CA GLY A 235 10.56 -30.87 -3.13
C GLY A 235 12.06 -31.00 -2.83
N GLU A 236 12.75 -29.91 -2.51
CA GLU A 236 14.19 -29.88 -2.26
C GLU A 236 14.60 -28.90 -1.15
N SER A 237 13.74 -28.61 -0.16
CA SER A 237 14.13 -27.73 0.94
C SER A 237 15.27 -28.36 1.77
N LYS A 238 16.50 -27.84 1.59
CA LYS A 238 17.69 -28.13 2.40
C LYS A 238 17.79 -27.26 3.65
N GLN A 239 16.79 -26.43 3.96
CA GLN A 239 16.84 -25.52 5.08
C GLN A 239 16.38 -26.21 6.36
N ARG A 240 17.24 -26.15 7.39
CA ARG A 240 16.93 -26.63 8.73
C ARG A 240 15.85 -25.72 9.36
N PRO A 241 14.96 -26.25 10.21
CA PRO A 241 14.05 -25.40 10.98
C PRO A 241 14.85 -24.35 11.71
N VAL A 242 14.45 -23.09 11.58
CA VAL A 242 14.98 -22.03 12.43
C VAL A 242 14.38 -22.28 13.82
N GLU A 243 15.18 -22.83 14.74
CA GLU A 243 14.85 -22.89 16.16
C GLU A 243 14.88 -21.45 16.71
N LEU A 244 13.77 -20.72 16.52
CA LEU A 244 13.67 -19.32 16.97
C LEU A 244 13.49 -19.18 18.49
N CYS A 245 13.26 -20.27 19.22
CA CYS A 245 13.07 -20.24 20.66
C CYS A 245 13.75 -21.44 21.33
N SER A 246 14.92 -21.25 21.94
CA SER A 246 15.49 -22.22 22.88
C SER A 246 14.88 -21.99 24.27
N TRP A 247 14.13 -22.96 24.78
CA TRP A 247 13.69 -22.99 26.18
C TRP A 247 14.41 -24.11 26.92
N THR A 248 14.90 -23.83 28.13
CA THR A 248 15.72 -24.77 28.93
C THR A 248 14.96 -25.99 29.45
N ASP A 249 13.62 -25.97 29.47
CA ASP A 249 12.78 -27.01 30.09
C ASP A 249 11.86 -27.75 29.11
N LEU A 250 12.29 -27.90 27.85
CA LEU A 250 11.51 -28.64 26.84
C LEU A 250 11.62 -30.16 27.07
N LYS A 251 10.92 -30.67 28.10
CA LYS A 251 10.60 -32.11 28.16
C LYS A 251 9.79 -32.42 26.91
N ALA A 252 10.36 -33.26 26.05
CA ALA A 252 9.81 -33.65 24.74
C ALA A 252 8.28 -33.76 24.80
N LEU A 253 7.58 -32.82 24.16
CA LEU A 253 6.13 -32.89 24.03
C LEU A 253 5.79 -34.22 23.33
N PRO A 254 4.76 -34.94 23.80
CA PRO A 254 4.37 -36.21 23.19
C PRO A 254 4.04 -36.01 21.71
N HIS A 255 4.58 -36.88 20.88
CA HIS A 255 4.53 -36.91 19.40
C HIS A 255 3.13 -36.96 18.77
N VAL A 256 2.05 -36.88 19.56
CA VAL A 256 0.65 -36.90 19.13
C VAL A 256 -0.15 -35.93 20.00
N GLY A 257 -0.56 -34.80 19.42
CA GLY A 257 -1.66 -33.99 19.96
C GLY A 257 -2.99 -34.50 19.40
N LYS A 258 -4.10 -34.31 20.12
CA LYS A 258 -5.45 -34.69 19.64
C LYS A 258 -5.79 -34.10 18.26
N GLU A 259 -5.17 -32.98 17.91
CA GLU A 259 -5.42 -32.19 16.69
C GLU A 259 -4.48 -32.54 15.51
N TYR A 260 -3.36 -33.23 15.77
CA TYR A 260 -2.36 -33.60 14.75
C TYR A 260 -2.10 -35.11 14.77
N GLN A 261 -2.84 -35.84 13.93
CA GLN A 261 -2.73 -37.30 13.79
C GLN A 261 -1.59 -37.75 12.86
N GLN A 262 -1.00 -36.82 12.10
CA GLN A 262 0.13 -37.11 11.22
C GLN A 262 1.42 -37.10 12.04
N ARG A 263 2.03 -38.28 12.21
CA ARG A 263 3.33 -38.43 12.87
C ARG A 263 4.39 -37.60 12.14
N TYR A 264 5.30 -36.97 12.86
CA TYR A 264 6.51 -36.39 12.27
C TYR A 264 7.25 -37.48 11.47
N LYS A 265 7.59 -37.18 10.21
CA LYS A 265 8.49 -38.05 9.43
C LYS A 265 9.92 -37.71 9.86
N LEU A 266 10.57 -38.63 10.57
CA LEU A 266 11.98 -38.49 10.90
C LEU A 266 12.79 -38.37 9.60
N VAL A 267 13.59 -37.32 9.48
CA VAL A 267 14.60 -37.25 8.42
C VAL A 267 15.77 -38.10 8.90
N ASN A 268 15.92 -39.29 8.33
CA ASN A 268 17.03 -40.24 8.50
C ASN A 268 17.14 -41.01 9.83
N ASP A 269 16.06 -41.23 10.58
CA ASP A 269 16.01 -42.14 11.76
C ASP A 269 17.16 -41.99 12.78
N ARG A 270 17.75 -40.80 12.90
CA ARG A 270 18.81 -40.51 13.87
C ARG A 270 18.41 -39.33 14.73
N LEU A 271 18.57 -39.51 16.04
CA LEU A 271 18.47 -38.41 17.01
C LEU A 271 19.60 -37.40 16.73
N PRO A 272 19.35 -36.09 16.95
CA PRO A 272 20.39 -35.06 16.83
C PRO A 272 21.57 -35.38 17.75
N LYS A 273 22.80 -35.13 17.27
CA LYS A 273 23.99 -35.08 18.13
C LYS A 273 24.05 -33.74 18.85
#